data_AF-A0A540KV27-F1
#
_entry.id   AF-A0A540KV27-F1
#
_cell.length_a   1.000
_cell.length_b   1.000
_cell.length_c   1.000
_cell.angle_alpha   90.00
_cell.angle_beta   90.00
_cell.angle_gamma   90.00
#
_symmetry.space_group_name_H-M   'P 1'
#
loop_
_entity.id
_entity.type
_entity.pdbx_description
1 polymer ?
#
loop_
_entity_poly.entity_id
_entity_poly.type
_entity_poly.pdbx_seq_one_letter_code
_entity_poly.pdbx_strand_id
1 'polypeptide(L)'
;MANGDEHGVTHDLLSLLSSADRNFLLRNNGDQVNNNYYFCIQIPVADLVGKNILLYFSAHWCPPCRAFLPTLVEAYHEIKAKDDAFEVIFISSDRDQDSFDEFFATMPWLALPFGDSRKAFLSRKFKVQGIPMLVAIGPTGQTVTREARNHIMAHGAKAYPFTEEHLEAESEEMAKGWPEKLKSALHEKHELVLSKRTVFVCDGCRKPGALWSFCCKECDFDLHPKCAFEGDKKTENDGKQEGEESKEG
;
A
#
# COMPACT_ATOMS: atom_id res chain seq x y z
N MET A 1 26.84 -7.77 7.15
CA MET A 1 26.41 -6.81 8.18
C MET A 1 24.97 -7.17 8.52
N ALA A 2 24.66 -7.39 9.79
CA ALA A 2 23.46 -8.09 10.23
C ALA A 2 22.15 -7.36 9.84
N ASN A 3 21.27 -8.06 9.12
CA ASN A 3 19.85 -7.71 9.04
C ASN A 3 19.27 -7.92 10.44
N GLY A 4 19.28 -6.87 11.26
CA GLY A 4 18.52 -6.86 12.51
C GLY A 4 17.04 -6.82 12.16
N ASP A 5 16.39 -7.98 12.20
CA ASP A 5 14.93 -8.11 12.14
C ASP A 5 14.34 -7.30 13.30
N GLU A 6 13.63 -6.23 12.96
CA GLU A 6 12.83 -5.44 13.91
C GLU A 6 11.42 -6.03 14.08
N HIS A 7 11.20 -7.23 13.53
CA HIS A 7 10.00 -8.00 13.74
C HIS A 7 9.85 -8.31 15.23
N GLY A 8 8.69 -8.01 15.80
CA GLY A 8 8.42 -8.28 17.21
C GLY A 8 8.88 -7.21 18.21
N VAL A 9 9.50 -6.11 17.78
CA VAL A 9 9.89 -5.01 18.70
C VAL A 9 8.64 -4.25 19.15
N THR A 10 8.47 -4.11 20.47
CA THR A 10 7.36 -3.38 21.08
C THR A 10 7.70 -1.91 21.29
N HIS A 11 6.78 -1.01 20.94
CA HIS A 11 6.91 0.43 21.11
C HIS A 11 5.75 0.96 21.95
N ASP A 12 6.04 1.90 22.84
CA ASP A 12 4.98 2.73 23.40
C ASP A 12 4.51 3.73 22.32
N LEU A 13 3.25 3.59 21.87
CA LEU A 13 2.66 4.45 20.84
C LEU A 13 2.64 5.92 21.25
N LEU A 14 2.45 6.22 22.54
CA LEU A 14 2.51 7.59 23.04
C LEU A 14 3.91 8.17 22.81
N SER A 15 4.93 7.45 23.26
CA SER A 15 6.34 7.81 23.02
C SER A 15 6.71 7.83 21.54
N LEU A 16 6.00 7.09 20.68
CA LEU A 16 6.26 7.01 19.25
C LEU A 16 5.73 8.23 18.50
N LEU A 17 4.52 8.68 18.85
CA LEU A 17 3.73 9.63 18.08
C LEU A 17 3.49 10.96 18.81
N SER A 18 3.98 11.11 20.03
CA SER A 18 3.94 12.36 20.81
C SER A 18 5.34 12.93 21.06
N SER A 19 5.40 14.20 21.43
CA SER A 19 6.57 14.92 21.95
C SER A 19 6.19 15.62 23.27
N ALA A 20 7.16 16.27 23.92
CA ALA A 20 6.90 16.99 25.17
C ALA A 20 5.88 18.13 25.01
N ASP A 21 5.77 18.68 23.80
CA ASP A 21 4.96 19.82 23.43
C ASP A 21 3.71 19.46 22.59
N ARG A 22 3.58 18.21 22.13
CA ARG A 22 2.45 17.75 21.31
C ARG A 22 2.04 16.32 21.61
N ASN A 23 0.74 16.11 21.81
CA ASN A 23 0.14 14.80 22.08
C ASN A 23 -1.08 14.50 21.19
N PHE A 24 -1.19 15.13 20.02
CA PHE A 24 -2.30 14.96 19.08
C PHE A 24 -1.84 14.74 17.64
N LEU A 25 -2.66 14.09 16.82
CA LEU A 25 -2.51 13.99 15.37
C LEU A 25 -3.60 14.81 14.67
N LEU A 26 -3.42 15.08 13.38
CA LEU A 26 -4.39 15.80 12.57
C LEU A 26 -5.35 14.81 11.90
N ARG A 27 -6.64 15.11 11.93
CA ARG A 27 -7.66 14.48 11.08
C ARG A 27 -8.20 15.51 10.11
N ASN A 28 -8.25 15.17 8.84
CA ASN A 28 -8.94 15.99 7.85
C ASN A 28 -10.45 15.98 8.13
N ASN A 29 -11.08 17.16 8.18
CA ASN A 29 -12.52 17.29 8.39
C ASN A 29 -13.32 17.52 7.09
N GLY A 30 -12.67 17.54 5.92
CA GLY A 30 -13.36 17.68 4.62
C GLY A 30 -13.94 19.07 4.32
N ASP A 31 -14.05 19.96 5.32
CA ASP A 31 -14.56 21.31 5.14
C ASP A 31 -13.44 22.27 4.71
N GLN A 32 -13.46 22.67 3.42
CA GLN A 32 -12.72 23.83 2.97
C GLN A 32 -13.41 25.09 3.52
N VAL A 33 -12.74 25.82 4.41
CA VAL A 33 -13.22 27.13 4.86
C VAL A 33 -12.46 28.21 4.10
N ASN A 34 -13.22 29.16 3.55
CA ASN A 34 -12.79 30.28 2.71
C ASN A 34 -11.41 30.86 3.11
N ASN A 35 -10.45 30.86 2.17
CA ASN A 35 -9.05 31.30 2.27
C ASN A 35 -8.04 30.31 2.89
N ASN A 36 -7.85 29.19 2.20
CA ASN A 36 -6.59 28.40 2.17
C ASN A 36 -6.12 27.82 3.50
N TYR A 37 -7.03 27.51 4.44
CA TYR A 37 -6.71 26.78 5.66
C TYR A 37 -7.63 25.56 5.78
N TYR A 38 -7.04 24.37 5.73
CA TYR A 38 -7.76 23.13 6.03
C TYR A 38 -7.99 23.07 7.54
N PHE A 39 -9.26 23.08 7.96
CA PHE A 39 -9.58 22.87 9.36
C PHE A 39 -9.36 21.40 9.71
N CYS A 40 -8.20 21.10 10.29
CA CYS A 40 -7.89 19.77 10.81
C CYS A 40 -8.34 19.67 12.27
N ILE A 41 -9.01 18.57 12.61
CA ILE A 41 -9.35 18.25 13.99
C ILE A 41 -8.14 17.59 14.64
N GLN A 42 -7.85 17.96 15.89
CA GLN A 42 -6.80 17.33 16.69
C GLN A 42 -7.36 16.08 17.38
N ILE A 43 -6.70 14.94 17.15
CA ILE A 43 -7.04 13.65 17.76
C ILE A 43 -5.94 13.29 18.77
N PRO A 44 -6.26 13.12 20.07
CA PRO A 44 -5.27 12.71 21.06
C PRO A 44 -4.59 11.39 20.67
N VAL A 45 -3.27 11.31 20.81
CA VAL A 45 -2.51 10.07 20.53
C VAL A 45 -2.94 8.95 21.48
N ALA A 46 -3.40 9.28 22.69
CA ALA A 46 -3.95 8.31 23.64
C ALA A 46 -5.13 7.50 23.09
N ASP A 47 -5.93 8.09 22.19
CA ASP A 47 -7.08 7.43 21.56
C ASP A 47 -6.67 6.36 20.55
N LEU A 48 -5.37 6.24 20.25
CA LEU A 48 -4.79 5.23 19.37
C LEU A 48 -4.17 4.04 20.11
N VAL A 49 -4.04 4.11 21.44
CA VAL A 49 -3.50 3.00 22.22
C VAL A 49 -4.42 1.80 22.10
N GLY A 50 -3.87 0.61 21.83
CA GLY A 50 -4.65 -0.62 21.64
C GLY A 50 -5.22 -0.79 20.22
N LYS A 51 -4.91 0.10 19.28
CA LYS A 51 -5.33 -0.01 17.86
C LYS A 51 -4.24 -0.61 16.98
N ASN A 52 -4.66 -1.21 15.88
CA ASN A 52 -3.78 -1.54 14.77
C ASN A 52 -3.48 -0.28 13.95
N ILE A 53 -2.21 0.07 13.81
CA ILE A 53 -1.76 1.30 13.17
C ILE A 53 -0.92 0.98 11.95
N LEU A 54 -1.22 1.62 10.81
CA LEU A 54 -0.28 1.72 9.70
C LEU A 54 0.40 3.09 9.69
N LEU A 55 1.72 3.13 9.84
CA LEU A 55 2.49 4.33 9.57
C LEU A 55 2.77 4.43 8.07
N TYR A 56 2.21 5.45 7.42
CA TYR A 56 2.30 5.68 5.98
C TYR A 56 3.32 6.77 5.66
N PHE A 57 4.52 6.36 5.28
CA PHE A 57 5.58 7.27 4.82
C PHE A 57 5.39 7.55 3.34
N SER A 58 5.10 8.80 3.00
CA SER A 58 4.71 9.19 1.64
C SER A 58 4.93 10.69 1.38
N ALA A 59 4.72 11.14 0.15
CA ALA A 59 4.76 12.54 -0.22
C ALA A 59 3.99 12.81 -1.53
N HIS A 60 3.44 14.01 -1.66
CA HIS A 60 2.72 14.46 -2.84
C HIS A 60 3.60 14.44 -4.09
N TRP A 61 4.83 14.93 -3.99
CA TRP A 61 5.77 15.03 -5.12
C TRP A 61 6.20 13.66 -5.68
N CYS A 62 5.96 12.56 -4.97
CA CYS A 62 6.45 11.24 -5.32
C CYS A 62 5.46 10.47 -6.22
N PRO A 63 5.78 10.16 -7.49
CA PRO A 63 4.86 9.47 -8.39
C PRO A 63 4.37 8.08 -7.90
N PRO A 64 5.22 7.15 -7.41
CA PRO A 64 4.73 5.87 -6.90
C PRO A 64 3.85 6.02 -5.65
N CYS A 65 4.01 7.09 -4.88
CA CYS A 65 3.13 7.39 -3.74
C CYS A 65 1.71 7.73 -4.22
N ARG A 66 1.59 8.64 -5.20
CA ARG A 66 0.30 9.00 -5.79
C ARG A 66 -0.37 7.81 -6.47
N ALA A 67 0.42 6.96 -7.13
CA ALA A 67 -0.10 5.74 -7.77
C ALA A 67 -0.62 4.70 -6.76
N PHE A 68 -0.02 4.61 -5.57
CA PHE A 68 -0.43 3.65 -4.53
C PHE A 68 -1.60 4.15 -3.66
N LEU A 69 -1.79 5.47 -3.55
CA LEU A 69 -2.79 6.06 -2.67
C LEU A 69 -4.21 5.50 -2.89
N PRO A 70 -4.76 5.38 -4.12
CA PRO A 70 -6.12 4.86 -4.31
C PRO A 70 -6.30 3.43 -3.76
N THR A 71 -5.30 2.56 -3.96
CA THR A 71 -5.29 1.19 -3.42
C THR A 71 -5.30 1.19 -1.89
N LEU A 72 -4.54 2.09 -1.26
CA LEU A 72 -4.52 2.20 0.20
C LEU A 72 -5.85 2.75 0.75
N VAL A 73 -6.47 3.72 0.07
CA VAL A 73 -7.78 4.27 0.44
C VAL A 73 -8.87 3.20 0.39
N GLU A 74 -8.92 2.41 -0.68
CA GLU A 74 -9.85 1.28 -0.81
C GLU A 74 -9.65 0.26 0.33
N ALA A 75 -8.41 -0.19 0.56
CA ALA A 75 -8.10 -1.12 1.64
C ALA A 75 -8.45 -0.55 3.02
N TYR A 76 -8.20 0.73 3.25
CA TYR A 76 -8.54 1.41 4.51
C TYR A 76 -10.05 1.35 4.77
N HIS A 77 -10.88 1.70 3.80
CA HIS A 77 -12.34 1.69 3.97
C HIS A 77 -12.87 0.28 4.25
N GLU A 78 -12.37 -0.74 3.54
CA GLU A 78 -12.77 -2.13 3.76
C GLU A 78 -12.35 -2.66 5.13
N ILE A 79 -11.16 -2.32 5.61
CA ILE A 79 -10.68 -2.71 6.95
C ILE A 79 -11.50 -1.98 8.01
N LYS A 80 -11.66 -0.65 7.90
CA LYS A 80 -12.44 0.16 8.86
C LYS A 80 -13.89 -0.27 8.97
N ALA A 81 -14.50 -0.74 7.88
CA ALA A 81 -15.86 -1.26 7.90
C ALA A 81 -16.01 -2.54 8.76
N LYS A 82 -14.90 -3.25 9.04
CA LYS A 82 -14.87 -4.48 9.85
C LYS A 82 -14.25 -4.28 11.22
N ASP A 83 -13.33 -3.33 11.34
CA ASP A 83 -12.58 -3.06 12.57
C ASP A 83 -12.35 -1.56 12.77
N ASP A 84 -13.12 -0.98 13.70
CA ASP A 84 -12.98 0.43 14.09
C ASP A 84 -11.66 0.71 14.83
N ALA A 85 -11.01 -0.33 15.38
CA ALA A 85 -9.71 -0.25 16.04
C ALA A 85 -8.53 -0.34 15.06
N PHE A 86 -8.74 0.02 13.79
CA PHE A 86 -7.71 0.25 12.79
C PHE A 86 -7.56 1.75 12.47
N GLU A 87 -6.34 2.20 12.21
CA GLU A 87 -6.07 3.58 11.75
C GLU A 87 -4.80 3.68 10.90
N VAL A 88 -4.75 4.65 9.99
CA VAL A 88 -3.56 5.00 9.20
C VAL A 88 -3.05 6.37 9.66
N ILE A 89 -1.72 6.51 9.75
CA ILE A 89 -1.07 7.77 10.11
C ILE A 89 -0.10 8.16 9.00
N PHE A 90 -0.44 9.22 8.27
CA PHE A 90 0.41 9.82 7.27
C PHE A 90 1.62 10.52 7.91
N ILE A 91 2.82 10.08 7.52
CA ILE A 91 4.11 10.65 7.89
C ILE A 91 4.72 11.27 6.62
N SER A 92 4.44 12.55 6.43
CA SER A 92 4.80 13.26 5.20
C SER A 92 6.31 13.46 5.02
N SER A 93 6.74 13.38 3.77
CA SER A 93 8.04 13.86 3.28
C SER A 93 7.88 14.98 2.25
N ASP A 94 6.73 15.67 2.25
CA ASP A 94 6.53 16.90 1.48
C ASP A 94 7.51 17.99 1.92
N ARG A 95 7.69 18.98 1.06
CA ARG A 95 8.74 20.00 1.21
C ARG A 95 8.22 21.29 1.82
N ASP A 96 6.91 21.47 1.83
CA ASP A 96 6.20 22.64 2.29
C ASP A 96 4.80 22.26 2.78
N GLN A 97 4.20 23.16 3.56
CA GLN A 97 2.89 22.98 4.19
C GLN A 97 1.78 22.86 3.15
N ASP A 98 1.81 23.65 2.07
CA ASP A 98 0.76 23.67 1.05
C ASP A 98 0.67 22.32 0.33
N SER A 99 1.82 21.74 -0.05
CA SER A 99 1.88 20.41 -0.68
C SER A 99 1.41 19.30 0.27
N PHE A 100 1.75 19.42 1.57
CA PHE A 100 1.26 18.49 2.59
C PHE A 100 -0.26 18.57 2.71
N ASP A 101 -0.80 19.78 2.81
CA ASP A 101 -2.22 20.05 3.02
C ASP A 101 -3.06 19.58 1.83
N GLU A 102 -2.64 19.91 0.59
CA GLU A 102 -3.31 19.47 -0.64
C GLU A 102 -3.38 17.94 -0.72
N PHE A 103 -2.28 17.25 -0.42
CA PHE A 103 -2.24 15.79 -0.52
C PHE A 103 -2.99 15.12 0.64
N PHE A 104 -2.83 15.62 1.86
CA PHE A 104 -3.53 15.12 3.04
C PHE A 104 -5.05 15.32 2.93
N ALA A 105 -5.51 16.37 2.25
CA ALA A 105 -6.93 16.60 1.97
C ALA A 105 -7.59 15.44 1.21
N THR A 106 -6.82 14.63 0.49
CA THR A 106 -7.30 13.47 -0.26
C THR A 106 -7.36 12.17 0.57
N MET A 107 -6.93 12.22 1.84
CA MET A 107 -6.76 11.05 2.70
C MET A 107 -7.85 10.97 3.79
N PRO A 108 -8.44 9.78 4.04
CA PRO A 108 -9.53 9.59 5.01
C PRO A 108 -9.04 9.27 6.44
N TRP A 109 -7.77 9.50 6.74
CA TRP A 109 -7.10 9.05 7.96
C TRP A 109 -6.33 10.17 8.66
N LEU A 110 -5.46 9.82 9.62
CA LEU A 110 -4.73 10.80 10.44
C LEU A 110 -3.39 11.19 9.83
N ALA A 111 -2.82 12.31 10.25
CA ALA A 111 -1.46 12.72 9.91
C ALA A 111 -0.67 13.18 11.14
N LEU A 112 0.63 12.89 11.12
CA LEU A 112 1.58 13.63 11.93
C LEU A 112 1.65 15.08 11.38
N PRO A 113 1.58 16.12 12.23
CA PRO A 113 1.69 17.49 11.74
C PRO A 113 2.96 17.70 10.90
N PHE A 114 2.83 18.49 9.84
CA PHE A 114 3.95 18.84 9.00
C PHE A 114 5.06 19.54 9.82
N GLY A 115 6.31 19.23 9.50
CA GLY A 115 7.48 19.77 10.22
C GLY A 115 7.75 19.15 11.59
N ASP A 116 6.94 18.21 12.08
CA ASP A 116 7.17 17.56 13.36
C ASP A 116 8.51 16.79 13.38
N SER A 117 9.32 17.08 14.41
CA SER A 117 10.67 16.51 14.59
C SER A 117 10.70 14.98 14.69
N ARG A 118 9.59 14.37 15.11
CA ARG A 118 9.42 12.90 15.20
C ARG A 118 9.53 12.24 13.84
N LYS A 119 9.22 12.93 12.73
CA LYS A 119 9.37 12.38 11.38
C LYS A 119 10.76 11.80 11.15
N ALA A 120 11.81 12.54 11.51
CA ALA A 120 13.19 12.09 11.34
C ALA A 120 13.52 10.89 12.24
N PHE A 121 13.00 10.86 13.46
CA PHE A 121 13.14 9.72 14.36
C PHE A 121 12.44 8.46 13.81
N LEU A 122 11.19 8.60 13.36
CA LEU A 122 10.39 7.50 12.79
C LEU A 122 11.05 6.92 11.54
N SER A 123 11.52 7.78 10.62
CA SER A 123 12.22 7.34 9.41
C SER A 123 13.49 6.54 9.74
N ARG A 124 14.29 6.98 10.72
CA ARG A 124 15.48 6.22 11.17
C ARG A 124 15.09 4.91 11.85
N LYS A 125 14.13 4.98 12.77
CA LYS A 125 13.69 3.84 13.59
C LYS A 125 13.17 2.70 12.74
N PHE A 126 12.37 2.99 11.73
CA PHE A 126 11.83 1.98 10.81
C PHE A 126 12.65 1.84 9.52
N LYS A 127 13.89 2.36 9.53
CA LYS A 127 14.87 2.33 8.43
C LYS A 127 14.24 2.60 7.07
N VAL A 128 13.44 3.67 6.96
CA VAL A 128 12.76 4.07 5.72
C VAL A 128 13.80 4.48 4.68
N GLN A 129 13.96 3.69 3.63
CA GLN A 129 14.92 3.94 2.53
C GLN A 129 14.25 4.51 1.27
N GLY A 130 12.92 4.44 1.19
CA GLY A 130 12.15 4.90 0.04
C GLY A 130 10.66 5.01 0.41
N ILE A 131 9.91 5.72 -0.43
CA ILE A 131 8.47 5.92 -0.30
C ILE A 131 7.76 5.51 -1.61
N PRO A 132 6.51 4.99 -1.56
CA PRO A 132 5.69 4.81 -0.37
C PRO A 132 6.14 3.60 0.47
N MET A 133 6.12 3.75 1.80
CA MET A 133 6.38 2.66 2.75
C MET A 133 5.29 2.63 3.82
N LEU A 134 4.86 1.42 4.20
CA LEU A 134 3.91 1.19 5.28
C LEU A 134 4.51 0.28 6.34
N VAL A 135 4.43 0.70 7.59
CA VAL A 135 4.79 -0.11 8.76
C VAL A 135 3.54 -0.43 9.54
N ALA A 136 3.24 -1.71 9.73
CA ALA A 136 2.14 -2.18 10.56
C ALA A 136 2.60 -2.36 12.00
N ILE A 137 1.87 -1.73 12.91
CA ILE A 137 2.06 -1.81 14.35
C ILE A 137 0.77 -2.36 14.96
N GLY A 138 0.89 -3.45 15.71
CA GLY A 138 -0.23 -4.10 16.38
C GLY A 138 -0.70 -3.34 17.62
N PRO A 139 -1.81 -3.80 18.25
CA PRO A 139 -2.45 -3.10 19.38
C PRO A 139 -1.55 -2.99 20.62
N THR A 140 -0.59 -3.90 20.79
CA THR A 140 0.39 -3.89 21.87
C THR A 140 1.56 -2.93 21.61
N GLY A 141 1.59 -2.28 20.45
CA GLY A 141 2.71 -1.46 19.99
C GLY A 141 3.82 -2.26 19.32
N GLN A 142 3.64 -3.57 19.10
CA GLN A 142 4.59 -4.42 18.40
C GLN A 142 4.65 -4.10 16.90
N THR A 143 5.83 -3.98 16.31
CA THR A 143 5.97 -3.99 14.84
C THR A 143 5.58 -5.37 14.30
N VAL A 144 4.46 -5.41 13.57
CA VAL A 144 3.98 -6.62 12.88
C VAL A 144 4.73 -6.82 11.57
N THR A 145 4.85 -5.78 10.74
CA THR A 145 5.65 -5.87 9.51
C THR A 145 6.05 -4.48 8.99
N ARG A 146 7.17 -4.41 8.28
CA ARG A 146 7.63 -3.22 7.56
C ARG A 146 7.31 -3.28 6.05
N GLU A 147 6.69 -4.37 5.62
CA GLU A 147 6.36 -4.68 4.23
C GLU A 147 4.85 -4.57 3.95
N ALA A 148 4.08 -3.91 4.83
CA ALA A 148 2.61 -3.80 4.73
C ALA A 148 2.16 -3.24 3.38
N ARG A 149 2.96 -2.37 2.74
CA ARG A 149 2.67 -1.86 1.40
C ARG A 149 2.63 -2.98 0.35
N ASN A 150 3.55 -3.93 0.43
CA ASN A 150 3.60 -5.06 -0.49
C ASN A 150 2.46 -6.04 -0.20
N HIS A 151 2.11 -6.25 1.07
CA HIS A 151 0.95 -7.07 1.44
C HIS A 151 -0.37 -6.47 0.96
N ILE A 152 -0.57 -5.15 1.07
CA ILE A 152 -1.75 -4.47 0.50
C ILE A 152 -1.78 -4.59 -1.02
N MET A 153 -0.65 -4.42 -1.71
CA MET A 153 -0.58 -4.61 -3.17
C MET A 153 -0.94 -6.04 -3.59
N ALA A 154 -0.63 -7.04 -2.77
CA ALA A 154 -0.86 -8.45 -3.06
C ALA A 154 -2.26 -8.96 -2.67
N HIS A 155 -2.77 -8.52 -1.52
CA HIS A 155 -3.98 -9.07 -0.90
C HIS A 155 -5.10 -8.02 -0.69
N GLY A 156 -4.85 -6.74 -0.97
CA GLY A 156 -5.78 -5.65 -0.64
C GLY A 156 -6.04 -5.59 0.86
N ALA A 157 -7.31 -5.35 1.24
CA ALA A 157 -7.75 -5.32 2.63
C ALA A 157 -7.57 -6.65 3.37
N LYS A 158 -7.55 -7.78 2.64
CA LYS A 158 -7.34 -9.12 3.24
C LYS A 158 -5.95 -9.30 3.82
N ALA A 159 -5.01 -8.41 3.51
CA ALA A 159 -3.71 -8.40 4.17
C ALA A 159 -3.83 -8.19 5.68
N TYR A 160 -4.86 -7.48 6.17
CA TYR A 160 -5.09 -7.21 7.59
C TYR A 160 -5.44 -8.49 8.37
N PRO A 161 -4.82 -8.76 9.55
CA PRO A 161 -4.01 -7.86 10.39
C PRO A 161 -2.50 -7.86 10.13
N PHE A 162 -2.06 -8.29 8.95
CA PHE A 162 -0.67 -8.31 8.49
C PHE A 162 0.27 -9.25 9.23
N THR A 163 -0.25 -10.13 10.08
CA THR A 163 0.55 -11.18 10.73
C THR A 163 0.98 -12.21 9.70
N GLU A 164 2.15 -12.81 9.93
CA GLU A 164 2.71 -13.79 9.00
C GLU A 164 1.75 -14.98 8.84
N GLU A 165 1.19 -15.49 9.95
CA GLU A 165 0.26 -16.62 9.92
C GLU A 165 -1.01 -16.31 9.12
N HIS A 166 -1.52 -15.08 9.23
CA HIS A 166 -2.71 -14.66 8.49
C HIS A 166 -2.42 -14.53 6.99
N LEU A 167 -1.28 -13.93 6.65
CA LEU A 167 -0.87 -13.75 5.26
C LEU A 167 -0.57 -15.09 4.57
N GLU A 168 -0.01 -16.06 5.30
CA GLU A 168 0.17 -17.42 4.82
C GLU A 168 -1.16 -18.09 4.53
N ALA A 169 -2.11 -18.03 5.47
CA ALA A 169 -3.46 -18.59 5.29
C ALA A 169 -4.20 -17.96 4.10
N GLU A 170 -4.16 -16.63 3.95
CA GLU A 170 -4.77 -15.94 2.81
C GLU A 170 -4.09 -16.30 1.48
N SER A 171 -2.77 -16.51 1.48
CA SER A 171 -2.04 -16.96 0.29
C SER A 171 -2.46 -18.35 -0.15
N GLU A 172 -2.63 -19.28 0.80
CA GLU A 172 -3.07 -20.66 0.55
C GLU A 172 -4.52 -20.70 0.06
N GLU A 173 -5.43 -19.96 0.72
CA GLU A 173 -6.82 -19.89 0.29
C GLU A 173 -6.97 -19.28 -1.11
N MET A 174 -6.12 -18.33 -1.51
CA MET A 174 -6.13 -17.83 -2.88
C MET A 174 -5.64 -18.87 -3.90
N ALA A 175 -4.65 -19.70 -3.56
CA ALA A 175 -4.16 -20.76 -4.44
C ALA A 175 -5.08 -21.98 -4.51
N LYS A 176 -6.08 -22.04 -3.63
CA LYS A 176 -7.01 -23.15 -3.53
C LYS A 176 -7.79 -23.35 -4.82
N GLY A 177 -7.62 -24.53 -5.42
CA GLY A 177 -8.26 -24.89 -6.67
C GLY A 177 -7.44 -24.56 -7.93
N TRP A 178 -6.28 -23.93 -7.80
CA TRP A 178 -5.33 -23.81 -8.91
C TRP A 178 -4.44 -25.06 -9.01
N PRO A 179 -4.12 -25.52 -10.23
CA PRO A 179 -3.22 -26.65 -10.40
C PRO A 179 -1.78 -26.24 -10.06
N GLU A 180 -0.97 -27.20 -9.57
CA GLU A 180 0.46 -26.97 -9.32
C GLU A 180 1.25 -26.70 -10.61
N LYS A 181 0.78 -27.26 -11.73
CA LYS A 181 1.38 -27.10 -13.05
C LYS A 181 0.30 -26.89 -14.11
N LEU A 182 0.63 -26.08 -15.10
CA LEU A 182 -0.28 -25.73 -16.18
C LEU A 182 0.47 -25.62 -17.52
N LYS A 183 -0.14 -26.14 -18.59
CA LYS A 183 0.28 -25.83 -19.96
C LYS A 183 -0.41 -24.57 -20.43
N SER A 184 0.35 -23.59 -20.91
CA SER A 184 -0.19 -22.35 -21.43
C SER A 184 0.05 -22.25 -22.94
N ALA A 185 -0.95 -21.78 -23.68
CA ALA A 185 -0.79 -21.45 -25.10
C ALA A 185 0.21 -20.30 -25.33
N LEU A 186 0.43 -19.46 -24.32
CA LEU A 186 1.43 -18.38 -24.38
C LEU A 186 2.87 -18.91 -24.15
N HIS A 187 3.02 -20.16 -23.69
CA HIS A 187 4.31 -20.79 -23.42
C HIS A 187 4.22 -22.32 -23.57
N GLU A 188 4.23 -22.81 -24.81
CA GLU A 188 3.93 -24.23 -25.12
C GLU A 188 5.09 -25.19 -24.82
N LYS A 189 6.34 -24.69 -24.81
CA LYS A 189 7.54 -25.53 -24.71
C LYS A 189 7.73 -26.16 -23.34
N HIS A 190 7.35 -25.47 -22.27
CA HIS A 190 7.50 -25.93 -20.90
C HIS A 190 6.20 -25.75 -20.13
N GLU A 191 5.94 -26.66 -19.19
CA GLU A 191 4.87 -26.45 -18.21
C GLU A 191 5.25 -25.32 -17.25
N LEU A 192 4.28 -24.46 -16.96
CA LEU A 192 4.42 -23.42 -15.95
C LEU A 192 4.09 -24.00 -14.58
N VAL A 193 4.90 -23.67 -13.58
CA VAL A 193 4.74 -24.12 -12.19
C VAL A 193 4.17 -22.98 -11.37
N LEU A 194 3.10 -23.25 -10.61
CA LEU A 194 2.54 -22.30 -9.65
C LEU A 194 3.58 -22.03 -8.55
N SER A 195 4.01 -20.78 -8.41
CA SER A 195 5.08 -20.40 -7.49
C SER A 195 4.78 -19.06 -6.82
N LYS A 196 5.20 -18.92 -5.56
CA LYS A 196 5.13 -17.64 -4.86
C LYS A 196 6.15 -16.67 -5.45
N ARG A 197 5.72 -15.44 -5.79
CA ARG A 197 6.55 -14.34 -6.29
C ARG A 197 6.21 -13.08 -5.53
N THR A 198 7.20 -12.32 -5.07
CA THR A 198 6.94 -11.03 -4.38
C THR A 198 6.38 -9.99 -5.34
N VAL A 199 7.09 -9.75 -6.46
CA VAL A 199 6.65 -8.91 -7.58
C VAL A 199 7.21 -9.50 -8.87
N PHE A 200 6.44 -9.49 -9.94
CA PHE A 200 6.86 -9.88 -11.28
C PHE A 200 6.15 -9.04 -12.34
N VAL A 201 6.60 -9.11 -13.59
CA VAL A 201 5.86 -8.57 -14.74
C VAL A 201 5.30 -9.76 -15.51
N CYS A 202 3.99 -9.79 -15.71
CA CYS A 202 3.36 -10.86 -16.46
C CYS A 202 3.74 -10.77 -17.94
N ASP A 203 4.24 -11.84 -18.53
CA ASP A 203 4.65 -11.88 -19.94
C ASP A 203 3.48 -11.83 -20.91
N GLY A 204 2.29 -12.27 -20.49
CA GLY A 204 1.07 -12.21 -21.30
C GLY A 204 0.52 -10.80 -21.44
N CYS A 205 0.27 -10.12 -20.33
CA CYS A 205 -0.40 -8.80 -20.34
C CYS A 205 0.54 -7.61 -20.10
N ARG A 206 1.83 -7.86 -19.81
CA ARG A 206 2.86 -6.84 -19.48
C ARG A 206 2.55 -5.97 -18.27
N LYS A 207 1.57 -6.35 -17.45
CA LYS A 207 1.24 -5.66 -16.20
C LYS A 207 1.97 -6.30 -15.01
N PRO A 208 2.30 -5.52 -13.96
CA PRO A 208 2.85 -6.07 -12.73
C PRO A 208 1.91 -7.11 -12.09
N GLY A 209 2.50 -8.15 -11.51
CA GLY A 209 1.83 -9.16 -10.71
C GLY A 209 2.51 -9.32 -9.36
N ALA A 210 1.78 -9.90 -8.41
CA ALA A 210 2.29 -10.17 -7.08
C ALA A 210 1.74 -11.51 -6.58
N LEU A 211 2.40 -12.03 -5.56
CA LEU A 211 2.06 -13.19 -4.75
C LEU A 211 2.13 -14.54 -5.44
N TRP A 212 1.31 -14.80 -6.46
CA TRP A 212 1.32 -16.06 -7.20
C TRP A 212 1.56 -15.81 -8.69
N SER A 213 2.38 -16.65 -9.28
CA SER A 213 2.67 -16.68 -10.71
C SER A 213 2.69 -18.12 -11.19
N PHE A 214 2.23 -18.36 -12.40
CA PHE A 214 2.60 -19.55 -13.15
C PHE A 214 3.90 -19.26 -13.89
N CYS A 215 5.00 -19.84 -13.43
CA CYS A 215 6.33 -19.49 -13.92
C CYS A 215 7.09 -20.67 -14.55
N CYS A 216 7.88 -20.37 -15.58
CA CYS A 216 8.91 -21.25 -16.12
C CYS A 216 10.28 -20.70 -15.73
N LYS A 217 10.99 -21.40 -14.84
CA LYS A 217 12.35 -20.99 -14.43
C LYS A 217 13.37 -21.10 -15.56
N GLU A 218 13.17 -22.01 -16.51
CA GLU A 218 14.10 -22.21 -17.64
C GLU A 218 14.06 -21.07 -18.64
N CYS A 219 12.90 -20.45 -18.81
CA CYS A 219 12.68 -19.37 -19.78
C CYS A 219 12.52 -17.99 -19.16
N ASP A 220 12.59 -17.90 -17.82
CA ASP A 220 12.27 -16.69 -17.05
C ASP A 220 10.94 -16.06 -17.50
N PHE A 221 9.91 -16.91 -17.54
CA PHE A 221 8.59 -16.55 -18.04
C PHE A 221 7.57 -16.64 -16.92
N ASP A 222 6.79 -15.58 -16.68
CA ASP A 222 5.85 -15.49 -15.58
C ASP A 222 4.48 -15.02 -16.07
N LEU A 223 3.40 -15.74 -15.70
CA LEU A 223 2.03 -15.32 -15.96
C LEU A 223 1.27 -15.09 -14.66
N HIS A 224 0.40 -14.07 -14.67
CA HIS A 224 -0.65 -13.98 -13.66
C HIS A 224 -1.49 -15.26 -13.68
N PRO A 225 -1.98 -15.74 -12.52
CA PRO A 225 -2.91 -16.87 -12.46
C PRO A 225 -4.06 -16.73 -13.44
N LYS A 226 -4.73 -15.56 -13.47
CA LYS A 226 -5.79 -15.27 -14.45
C LYS A 226 -5.33 -15.35 -15.91
N CYS A 227 -4.19 -14.74 -16.25
CA CYS A 227 -3.65 -14.78 -17.61
C CYS A 227 -3.28 -16.20 -18.06
N ALA A 228 -2.86 -17.04 -17.11
CA ALA A 228 -2.51 -18.42 -17.39
C ALA A 228 -3.75 -19.26 -17.76
N PHE A 229 -4.90 -19.00 -17.12
CA PHE A 229 -6.16 -19.70 -17.39
C PHE A 229 -6.94 -19.13 -18.59
N GLU A 230 -6.92 -17.81 -18.78
CA GLU A 230 -7.87 -17.15 -19.68
C GLU A 230 -7.39 -16.98 -21.12
N GLY A 231 -6.11 -17.23 -21.44
CA GLY A 231 -5.57 -17.22 -22.80
C GLY A 231 -6.08 -16.05 -23.66
N ASP A 232 -5.42 -14.89 -23.57
CA ASP A 232 -5.60 -13.73 -24.46
C ASP A 232 -7.06 -13.28 -24.74
N LYS A 233 -7.75 -12.78 -23.70
CA LYS A 233 -8.81 -11.78 -23.93
C LYS A 233 -8.19 -10.39 -23.99
N LYS A 234 -7.73 -9.99 -25.18
CA LYS A 234 -7.48 -8.58 -25.50
C LYS A 234 -8.78 -7.79 -25.30
N THR A 235 -8.83 -6.90 -24.33
CA THR A 235 -9.77 -5.77 -24.38
C THR A 235 -9.18 -4.72 -25.30
N GLU A 236 -9.56 -4.78 -26.57
CA GLU A 236 -9.59 -3.61 -27.43
C GLU A 236 -10.58 -2.60 -26.83
N ASN A 237 -10.07 -1.50 -26.31
CA ASN A 237 -10.73 -0.20 -26.41
C ASN A 237 -9.72 0.88 -26.01
N ASP A 238 -9.14 1.53 -27.02
CA ASP A 238 -9.01 2.99 -27.10
C ASP A 238 -8.17 3.32 -28.34
N GLY A 239 -8.88 3.60 -29.43
CA GLY A 239 -8.29 3.85 -30.73
C GLY A 239 -9.32 4.31 -31.75
N LYS A 240 -10.10 5.35 -31.41
CA LYS A 240 -10.76 6.20 -32.42
C LYS A 240 -10.39 7.65 -32.15
N GLN A 241 -9.20 8.04 -32.59
CA GLN A 241 -8.99 9.37 -33.15
C GLN A 241 -9.25 9.24 -34.65
N GLU A 242 -10.47 9.55 -35.07
CA GLU A 242 -10.74 9.92 -36.46
C GLU A 242 -10.38 11.40 -36.57
N GLY A 243 -9.21 11.67 -37.13
CA GLY A 243 -8.95 12.92 -37.82
C GLY A 243 -9.59 12.80 -39.21
N GLU A 244 -10.52 13.68 -39.52
CA GLU A 244 -10.87 13.97 -40.90
C GLU A 244 -10.74 15.46 -41.18
N GLU A 245 -10.27 15.70 -42.39
CA GLU A 245 -9.54 16.84 -42.88
C GLU A 245 -10.51 17.96 -43.33
N SER A 246 -10.02 19.19 -43.21
CA SER A 246 -10.56 20.42 -43.76
C SER A 246 -11.10 20.35 -45.20
N LYS A 247 -12.20 21.06 -45.49
CA LYS A 247 -12.40 21.86 -46.71
C LYS A 247 -13.64 22.79 -46.67
N GLU A 248 -13.37 24.05 -47.00
CA GLU A 248 -14.17 25.04 -47.77
C GLU A 248 -15.60 25.41 -47.33
N GLY A 249 -15.77 26.72 -47.06
CA GLY A 249 -17.05 27.42 -46.90
C GLY A 249 -16.89 28.76 -46.21
#